data_AF-A0AA35RXM5-F1
#
_entry.id   AF-A0AA35RXM5-F1
#
_cell.length_a   1.000
_cell.length_b   1.000
_cell.length_c   1.000
_cell.angle_alpha   90.00
_cell.angle_beta   90.00
_cell.angle_gamma   90.00
#
_symmetry.space_group_name_H-M   'P 1'
#
loop_
_entity.id
_entity.type
_entity.pdbx_description
1 polymer ?
#
loop_
_entity_poly.entity_id
_entity_poly.type
_entity_poly.pdbx_seq_one_letter_code
_entity_poly.pdbx_strand_id
1 'polypeptide(L)'
;MYSSTSLVYHQCTLPLRISTSAPPTAVDTPAANTGGEGEEEEKAAPSLLLTVCGRLESRALRVLDPLSLSSLPSLSFPPTYYDTTTSRQVILFNESPVSTDYLCLLDKRARGSGVGGAEGVAMALTEGGPGQERWREQGSTPPHESIISVLPSQGTLLPYEKRKLELTFAPRFVSSDSGWSHFQATPTRRDYTLYLRFLAVDTNRESTASGGDLEVAVCATALPVDVQLEPSPPLQFGATPTMSPITQHVKVHNKSDTLPLYFTTHRVPHYTCHPPSGHIPPSHTLSLSLTFTPKQLGPLNARLLIDILTSDSRSE
;
A
#
# COMPACT_ATOMS: atom_id res chain seq x y z
N MET A 1 -44.87 -34.90 17.21
CA MET A 1 -43.98 -34.04 16.40
C MET A 1 -42.69 -33.90 17.20
N TYR A 2 -41.50 -34.39 16.86
CA TYR A 2 -40.93 -34.95 15.62
C TYR A 2 -40.15 -36.23 15.95
N SER A 3 -40.21 -37.19 15.02
CA SER A 3 -39.43 -38.43 15.00
C SER A 3 -37.98 -38.11 14.58
N SER A 4 -36.99 -38.61 15.34
CA SER A 4 -35.58 -38.57 14.96
C SER A 4 -35.21 -39.88 14.30
N THR A 5 -34.99 -39.85 12.98
CA THR A 5 -34.51 -40.99 12.19
C THR A 5 -33.01 -40.85 12.03
N SER A 6 -32.24 -41.73 12.67
CA SER A 6 -30.80 -41.87 12.48
C SER A 6 -30.52 -42.75 11.26
N LEU A 7 -29.92 -42.18 10.22
CA LEU A 7 -29.41 -42.91 9.05
C LEU A 7 -27.97 -43.35 9.34
N VAL A 8 -27.79 -44.65 9.58
CA VAL A 8 -26.48 -45.29 9.66
C VAL A 8 -26.00 -45.54 8.23
N TYR A 9 -24.95 -44.84 7.80
CA TYR A 9 -24.25 -45.14 6.56
C TYR A 9 -23.25 -46.27 6.79
N HIS A 10 -23.51 -47.45 6.21
CA HIS A 10 -22.47 -48.47 6.06
C HIS A 10 -21.55 -48.07 4.90
N GLN A 11 -20.34 -47.62 5.22
CA GLN A 11 -19.26 -47.50 4.23
C GLN A 11 -18.74 -48.89 3.88
N CYS A 12 -19.18 -49.44 2.74
CA CYS A 12 -18.47 -50.53 2.08
C CYS A 12 -17.26 -49.94 1.33
N THR A 13 -16.06 -50.13 1.88
CA THR A 13 -14.80 -49.87 1.19
C THR A 13 -14.34 -51.18 0.53
N LEU A 14 -14.53 -51.30 -0.78
CA LEU A 14 -13.84 -52.34 -1.56
C LEU A 14 -12.55 -51.74 -2.14
N PRO A 15 -11.38 -52.37 -1.93
CA PRO A 15 -10.12 -51.87 -2.46
C PRO A 15 -10.03 -52.16 -3.97
N LEU A 16 -9.97 -51.10 -4.78
CA LEU A 16 -9.66 -51.15 -6.21
C LEU A 16 -8.19 -51.52 -6.40
N ARG A 17 -7.91 -52.71 -6.94
CA ARG A 17 -6.58 -53.07 -7.45
C ARG A 17 -6.48 -52.64 -8.92
N ILE A 18 -5.65 -51.65 -9.20
CA ILE A 18 -5.32 -51.21 -10.55
C ILE A 18 -4.15 -52.06 -11.05
N SER A 19 -4.38 -52.92 -12.04
CA SER A 19 -3.31 -53.58 -12.78
C SER A 19 -2.90 -52.71 -13.97
N THR A 20 -1.67 -52.21 -13.97
CA THR A 20 -1.11 -51.45 -15.09
C THR A 20 -0.61 -52.40 -16.18
N SER A 21 -1.27 -52.43 -17.34
CA SER A 21 -0.69 -52.99 -18.56
C SER A 21 -0.14 -51.85 -19.44
N ALA A 22 1.12 -51.97 -19.86
CA ALA A 22 1.81 -51.01 -20.73
C ALA A 22 1.17 -50.95 -22.14
N PRO A 23 1.29 -49.81 -22.86
CA PRO A 23 0.65 -49.62 -24.16
C PRO A 23 1.38 -50.39 -25.28
N PRO A 24 0.67 -50.97 -26.27
CA PRO A 24 1.30 -51.67 -27.37
C PRO A 24 1.87 -50.68 -28.40
N THR A 25 3.09 -50.95 -28.85
CA THR A 25 3.78 -50.26 -29.93
C THR A 25 3.26 -50.78 -31.27
N ALA A 26 2.91 -49.87 -32.19
CA ALA A 26 2.40 -50.20 -33.52
C ALA A 26 3.56 -50.51 -34.51
N VAL A 27 3.41 -51.57 -35.32
CA VAL A 27 4.11 -51.77 -36.60
C VAL A 27 3.19 -52.49 -37.59
N ASP A 28 3.26 -52.04 -38.85
CA ASP A 28 2.42 -52.26 -40.04
C ASP A 28 2.28 -53.69 -40.63
N THR A 29 1.02 -54.04 -40.98
CA THR A 29 0.41 -54.53 -42.27
C THR A 29 1.06 -55.66 -43.14
N PRO A 30 0.33 -56.32 -44.09
CA PRO A 30 -0.76 -57.31 -43.95
C PRO A 30 -0.50 -58.65 -44.73
N ALA A 31 -1.33 -59.68 -44.49
CA ALA A 31 -1.68 -60.68 -45.53
C ALA A 31 -2.99 -61.41 -45.19
N ALA A 32 -3.77 -61.67 -46.24
CA ALA A 32 -5.08 -62.30 -46.24
C ALA A 32 -5.05 -63.78 -45.83
N ASN A 33 -6.09 -64.27 -45.14
CA ASN A 33 -6.93 -65.33 -45.70
C ASN A 33 -8.28 -65.52 -44.95
N THR A 34 -9.15 -66.19 -45.69
CA THR A 34 -10.57 -66.47 -45.57
C THR A 34 -10.98 -67.48 -44.49
N GLY A 35 -12.21 -67.33 -43.99
CA GLY A 35 -13.14 -68.44 -43.72
C GLY A 35 -13.24 -68.94 -42.28
N GLY A 36 -14.45 -68.89 -41.72
CA GLY A 36 -14.81 -69.66 -40.54
C GLY A 36 -15.80 -68.95 -39.62
N GLU A 37 -17.08 -69.02 -39.95
CA GLU A 37 -18.18 -68.70 -39.04
C GLU A 37 -18.15 -69.67 -37.86
N GLY A 38 -17.94 -69.12 -36.67
CA GLY A 38 -18.14 -69.75 -35.39
C GLY A 38 -18.68 -68.67 -34.46
N GLU A 39 -19.98 -68.71 -34.21
CA GLU A 39 -20.65 -67.90 -33.19
C GLU A 39 -20.14 -68.30 -31.81
N GLU A 40 -19.05 -67.66 -31.36
CA GLU A 40 -18.79 -67.51 -29.93
C GLU A 40 -19.50 -66.23 -29.49
N GLU A 41 -20.64 -66.39 -28.84
CA GLU A 41 -21.30 -65.33 -28.08
C GLU A 41 -20.37 -64.97 -26.90
N GLU A 42 -19.39 -64.10 -27.18
CA GLU A 42 -18.51 -63.50 -26.19
C GLU A 42 -19.39 -62.71 -25.23
N LYS A 43 -19.74 -63.36 -24.11
CA LYS A 43 -20.53 -62.80 -23.04
C LYS A 43 -19.81 -61.57 -22.52
N ALA A 44 -20.22 -60.40 -23.02
CA ALA A 44 -19.65 -59.11 -22.66
C ALA A 44 -19.59 -59.01 -21.13
N ALA A 45 -18.37 -59.09 -20.59
CA ALA A 45 -18.15 -58.93 -19.16
C ALA A 45 -18.70 -57.56 -18.75
N PRO A 46 -19.41 -57.44 -17.62
CA PRO A 46 -20.01 -56.18 -17.23
C PRO A 46 -18.93 -55.12 -17.03
N SER A 47 -18.82 -54.19 -17.99
CA SER A 47 -17.87 -53.08 -17.94
C SER A 47 -18.51 -51.89 -17.23
N LEU A 48 -17.90 -51.46 -16.12
CA LEU A 48 -18.32 -50.27 -15.39
C LEU A 48 -17.65 -49.03 -16.03
N LEU A 49 -18.45 -48.14 -16.61
CA LEU A 49 -17.96 -46.86 -17.13
C LEU A 49 -17.85 -45.85 -15.98
N LEU A 50 -16.61 -45.54 -15.58
CA LEU A 50 -16.33 -44.48 -14.61
C LEU A 50 -15.93 -43.20 -15.36
N THR A 51 -16.79 -42.18 -15.32
CA THR A 51 -16.45 -40.85 -15.83
C THR A 51 -15.64 -40.11 -14.78
N VAL A 52 -14.33 -39.99 -15.00
CA VAL A 52 -13.44 -39.18 -14.16
C VAL A 52 -13.28 -37.82 -14.80
N CYS A 53 -13.67 -36.76 -14.09
CA CYS A 53 -13.50 -35.37 -14.52
C CYS A 53 -12.47 -34.68 -13.62
N GLY A 54 -11.56 -33.93 -14.22
CA GLY A 54 -10.63 -33.04 -13.51
C GLY A 54 -10.62 -31.67 -14.17
N ARG A 55 -10.49 -30.60 -13.37
CA ARG A 55 -10.30 -29.23 -13.85
C ARG A 55 -8.92 -28.76 -13.41
N LEU A 56 -8.13 -28.30 -14.36
CA LEU A 56 -6.87 -27.61 -14.08
C LEU A 56 -7.19 -26.13 -13.83
N GLU A 57 -6.88 -25.62 -12.65
CA GLU A 57 -7.00 -24.20 -12.33
C GLU A 57 -5.61 -23.56 -12.22
N SER A 58 -5.43 -22.38 -12.80
CA SER A 58 -4.21 -21.59 -12.64
C SER A 58 -4.11 -21.07 -11.21
N ARG A 59 -2.89 -21.00 -10.66
CA ARG A 59 -2.66 -20.27 -9.41
C ARG A 59 -3.06 -18.81 -9.61
N ALA A 60 -3.95 -18.31 -8.76
CA ALA A 60 -4.45 -16.95 -8.87
C ALA A 60 -4.45 -16.31 -7.49
N LEU A 61 -3.60 -15.30 -7.31
CA LEU A 61 -3.68 -14.39 -6.18
C LEU A 61 -4.58 -13.22 -6.56
N ARG A 62 -5.40 -12.76 -5.62
CA ARG A 62 -6.17 -11.51 -5.76
C ARG A 62 -5.98 -10.63 -4.54
N VAL A 63 -5.94 -9.32 -4.77
CA VAL A 63 -6.05 -8.32 -3.71
C VAL A 63 -7.49 -7.83 -3.68
N LEU A 64 -8.09 -7.91 -2.50
CA LEU A 64 -9.48 -7.56 -2.24
C LEU A 64 -9.57 -6.40 -1.25
N ASP A 65 -10.64 -5.63 -1.39
CA ASP A 65 -11.04 -4.65 -0.41
C ASP A 65 -11.55 -5.33 0.88
N PRO A 66 -11.11 -4.89 2.08
CA PRO A 66 -11.43 -5.58 3.32
C PRO A 66 -12.92 -5.51 3.71
N LEU A 67 -13.66 -4.53 3.20
CA LEU A 67 -15.07 -4.33 3.54
C LEU A 67 -15.98 -5.01 2.51
N SER A 68 -15.75 -4.76 1.23
CA SER A 68 -16.59 -5.25 0.14
C SER A 68 -16.18 -6.63 -0.39
N LEU A 69 -14.96 -7.09 -0.08
CA LEU A 69 -14.34 -8.29 -0.66
C LEU A 69 -14.28 -8.28 -2.20
N SER A 70 -14.45 -7.10 -2.81
CA SER A 70 -14.32 -6.91 -4.24
C SER A 70 -12.85 -6.81 -4.65
N SER A 71 -12.53 -7.23 -5.87
CA SER A 71 -11.16 -7.17 -6.40
C SER A 71 -10.70 -5.73 -6.57
N LEU A 72 -9.50 -5.42 -6.11
CA LEU A 72 -8.88 -4.09 -6.22
C LEU A 72 -7.83 -4.08 -7.34
N PRO A 73 -8.13 -3.46 -8.50
CA PRO A 73 -7.15 -3.31 -9.58
C PRO A 73 -6.10 -2.23 -9.25
N SER A 74 -6.45 -1.28 -8.37
CA SER A 74 -5.57 -0.24 -7.90
C SER A 74 -5.90 0.16 -6.46
N LEU A 75 -4.93 0.80 -5.82
CA LEU A 75 -4.97 1.27 -4.46
C LEU A 75 -4.64 2.77 -4.43
N SER A 76 -5.38 3.53 -3.64
CA SER A 76 -5.08 4.93 -3.38
C SER A 76 -4.83 5.16 -1.90
N PHE A 77 -3.78 5.90 -1.59
CA PHE A 77 -3.55 6.48 -0.28
C PHE A 77 -4.09 7.91 -0.25
N PRO A 78 -4.62 8.37 0.90
CA PRO A 78 -4.92 9.78 1.05
C PRO A 78 -3.62 10.61 0.99
N PRO A 79 -3.72 11.90 0.65
CA PRO A 79 -2.58 12.80 0.76
C PRO A 79 -1.93 12.72 2.15
N THR A 80 -0.61 12.81 2.22
CA THR A 80 0.15 12.63 3.46
C THR A 80 1.27 13.67 3.51
N TYR A 81 1.54 14.26 4.66
CA TYR A 81 2.66 15.20 4.78
C TYR A 81 4.01 14.47 4.64
N TYR A 82 5.04 15.15 4.14
CA TYR A 82 6.40 14.60 4.21
C TYR A 82 6.81 14.27 5.65
N ASP A 83 7.60 13.21 5.78
CA ASP A 83 8.13 12.66 7.03
C ASP A 83 7.06 12.13 7.98
N THR A 84 5.91 11.78 7.41
CA THR A 84 4.76 11.20 8.12
C THR A 84 4.33 9.92 7.42
N THR A 85 3.42 9.16 8.04
CA THR A 85 3.02 7.84 7.52
C THR A 85 1.51 7.66 7.50
N THR A 86 1.02 6.98 6.48
CA THR A 86 -0.37 6.54 6.38
C THR A 86 -0.43 5.06 6.04
N SER A 87 -1.28 4.30 6.74
CA SER A 87 -1.51 2.88 6.47
C SER A 87 -2.89 2.60 5.88
N ARG A 88 -3.00 1.57 5.04
CA ARG A 88 -4.25 1.02 4.50
C ARG A 88 -4.22 -0.50 4.57
N GLN A 89 -5.35 -1.11 4.89
CA GLN A 89 -5.50 -2.56 4.95
C GLN A 89 -6.10 -3.11 3.66
N VAL A 90 -5.62 -4.27 3.22
CA VAL A 90 -6.16 -5.04 2.10
C VAL A 90 -6.22 -6.53 2.45
N ILE A 91 -6.90 -7.33 1.65
CA ILE A 91 -6.92 -8.78 1.79
C ILE A 91 -6.23 -9.41 0.58
N LEU A 92 -5.19 -10.21 0.83
CA LEU A 92 -4.63 -11.12 -0.18
C LEU A 92 -5.40 -12.44 -0.12
N PHE A 93 -5.91 -12.88 -1.26
CA PHE A 93 -6.74 -14.08 -1.38
C PHE A 93 -6.09 -15.07 -2.34
N ASN A 94 -5.91 -16.31 -1.87
CA ASN A 94 -5.53 -17.42 -2.73
C ASN A 94 -6.81 -18.03 -3.32
N GLU A 95 -7.05 -17.84 -4.61
CA GLU A 95 -8.22 -18.42 -5.30
C GLU A 95 -8.01 -19.88 -5.72
N SER A 96 -6.82 -20.43 -5.50
CA SER A 96 -6.50 -21.78 -5.96
C SER A 96 -6.79 -22.84 -4.89
N PRO A 97 -7.07 -24.09 -5.31
CA PRO A 97 -7.20 -25.24 -4.41
C PRO A 97 -5.85 -25.72 -3.83
N VAL A 98 -4.74 -25.02 -4.11
CA VAL A 98 -3.38 -25.41 -3.73
C VAL A 98 -2.78 -24.34 -2.81
N SER A 99 -2.07 -24.77 -1.77
CA SER A 99 -1.34 -23.84 -0.91
C SER A 99 -0.27 -23.10 -1.72
N THR A 100 -0.20 -21.78 -1.57
CA THR A 100 0.70 -20.93 -2.34
C THR A 100 1.53 -20.07 -1.40
N ASP A 101 2.85 -20.19 -1.52
CA ASP A 101 3.78 -19.23 -0.91
C ASP A 101 3.71 -17.93 -1.71
N TYR A 102 3.78 -16.79 -1.03
CA TYR A 102 3.73 -15.49 -1.67
C TYR A 102 4.84 -14.57 -1.21
N LEU A 103 5.23 -13.66 -2.10
CA LEU A 103 6.16 -12.57 -1.85
C LEU A 103 5.62 -11.27 -2.44
N CYS A 104 5.63 -10.20 -1.65
CA CYS A 104 5.20 -8.86 -2.05
C CYS A 104 6.44 -8.02 -2.36
N LEU A 105 6.54 -7.51 -3.58
CA LEU A 105 7.66 -6.70 -4.05
C LEU A 105 7.15 -5.39 -4.62
N LEU A 106 7.91 -4.32 -4.39
CA LEU A 106 7.75 -3.08 -5.14
C LEU A 106 8.46 -3.23 -6.49
N ASP A 107 7.73 -3.10 -7.60
CA ASP A 107 8.34 -3.18 -8.93
C ASP A 107 9.13 -1.90 -9.23
N LYS A 108 10.45 -2.03 -9.21
CA LYS A 108 11.42 -0.97 -9.53
C LYS A 108 11.53 -0.73 -11.05
N ARG A 109 11.00 -1.65 -11.87
CA ARG A 109 11.12 -1.70 -13.33
C ARG A 109 9.84 -1.33 -14.06
N ALA A 110 8.79 -0.91 -13.36
CA ALA A 110 7.62 -0.34 -14.00
C ALA A 110 8.05 0.91 -14.80
N ARG A 111 8.36 0.69 -16.08
CA ARG A 111 8.56 1.72 -17.08
C ARG A 111 7.21 2.39 -17.21
N GLY A 112 6.99 3.45 -16.45
CA GLY A 112 6.03 4.45 -16.90
C GLY A 112 6.41 4.77 -18.34
N SER A 113 5.48 4.65 -19.27
CA SER A 113 5.65 5.10 -20.66
C SER A 113 5.66 6.64 -20.67
N GLY A 114 6.58 7.24 -19.90
CA GLY A 114 6.90 8.65 -19.82
C GLY A 114 8.32 8.82 -20.32
N VAL A 115 8.48 9.71 -21.29
CA VAL A 115 9.75 10.01 -21.94
C VAL A 115 10.76 10.51 -20.90
N GLY A 116 11.88 9.79 -20.75
CA GLY A 116 13.00 10.20 -19.90
C GLY A 116 13.58 9.05 -19.10
N GLY A 117 14.58 8.35 -19.67
CA GLY A 117 15.25 7.21 -19.05
C GLY A 117 16.07 7.59 -17.81
N ALA A 118 15.43 7.63 -16.66
CA ALA A 118 16.06 7.40 -15.37
C ALA A 118 15.56 6.06 -14.82
N GLU A 119 16.47 5.12 -14.57
CA GLU A 119 16.15 3.87 -13.87
C GLU A 119 15.71 4.20 -12.44
N GLY A 120 14.44 3.95 -12.14
CA GLY A 120 13.84 4.22 -10.85
C GLY A 120 12.33 4.32 -11.00
N VAL A 121 11.63 3.71 -10.05
CA VAL A 121 10.20 3.78 -9.74
C VAL A 121 9.47 4.88 -10.53
N ALA A 122 8.46 4.55 -11.33
CA ALA A 122 7.65 5.51 -12.09
C ALA A 122 7.32 6.76 -11.23
N MET A 123 8.07 7.84 -11.47
CA MET A 123 8.15 8.99 -10.56
C MET A 123 7.27 10.15 -11.01
N ALA A 124 6.72 10.84 -10.00
CA ALA A 124 6.20 12.21 -9.93
C ALA A 124 5.52 12.81 -11.17
N LEU A 125 4.19 12.80 -11.20
CA LEU A 125 3.45 13.84 -11.91
C LEU A 125 3.47 15.10 -11.03
N THR A 126 4.56 15.87 -11.05
CA THR A 126 4.53 17.24 -10.51
C THR A 126 3.55 18.08 -11.33
N GLU A 127 2.85 19.02 -10.70
CA GLU A 127 1.81 19.84 -11.35
C GLU A 127 2.28 20.38 -12.71
N GLY A 128 1.57 20.00 -13.78
CA GLY A 128 1.90 20.36 -15.16
C GLY A 128 1.63 19.27 -16.21
N GLY A 129 1.35 18.03 -15.80
CA GLY A 129 1.03 16.93 -16.73
C GLY A 129 2.28 16.26 -17.34
N PRO A 130 2.09 15.30 -18.26
CA PRO A 130 3.18 14.54 -18.83
C PRO A 130 4.05 15.43 -19.75
N GLY A 131 5.31 15.67 -19.36
CA GLY A 131 6.32 16.21 -20.28
C GLY A 131 7.08 17.49 -19.89
N GLN A 132 7.18 17.89 -18.61
CA GLN A 132 8.14 18.94 -18.23
C GLN A 132 9.46 18.40 -17.66
N GLU A 133 10.55 18.83 -18.28
CA GLU A 133 11.95 18.45 -18.05
C GLU A 133 12.61 19.16 -16.84
N ARG A 134 11.85 19.62 -15.83
CA ARG A 134 12.41 20.30 -14.64
C ARG A 134 12.61 19.36 -13.44
N TRP A 135 13.12 18.17 -13.74
CA TRP A 135 13.56 17.18 -12.74
C TRP A 135 14.85 17.57 -12.01
N ARG A 136 15.62 18.52 -12.56
CA ARG A 136 17.05 18.66 -12.21
C ARG A 136 17.38 19.30 -10.86
N GLU A 137 16.43 19.79 -10.06
CA GLU A 137 16.79 20.56 -8.85
C GLU A 137 15.87 20.30 -7.63
N GLN A 138 15.32 19.08 -7.49
CA GLN A 138 14.35 18.78 -6.44
C GLN A 138 14.81 17.66 -5.50
N GLY A 139 15.93 17.83 -4.81
CA GLY A 139 16.43 16.89 -3.79
C GLY A 139 16.69 15.47 -4.31
N SER A 140 17.30 14.61 -3.49
CA SER A 140 17.48 13.21 -3.88
C SER A 140 16.16 12.46 -3.78
N THR A 141 15.89 11.57 -4.72
CA THR A 141 14.84 10.56 -4.53
C THR A 141 15.25 9.68 -3.34
N PRO A 142 14.42 9.51 -2.30
CA PRO A 142 14.75 8.62 -1.20
C PRO A 142 14.83 7.18 -1.72
N PRO A 143 15.61 6.29 -1.06
CA PRO A 143 15.71 4.90 -1.46
C PRO A 143 14.32 4.27 -1.52
N HIS A 144 14.00 3.67 -2.67
CA HIS A 144 12.73 3.11 -3.12
C HIS A 144 11.95 2.27 -2.08
N GLU A 145 12.63 1.58 -1.17
CA GLU A 145 12.03 0.76 -0.09
C GLU A 145 11.53 1.58 1.11
N SER A 146 11.84 2.88 1.19
CA SER A 146 11.42 3.72 2.32
C SER A 146 10.04 4.35 2.13
N ILE A 147 9.48 4.33 0.91
CA ILE A 147 8.25 5.08 0.56
C ILE A 147 7.00 4.23 0.75
N ILE A 148 7.05 2.94 0.41
CA ILE A 148 5.93 2.02 0.60
C ILE A 148 6.42 0.68 1.17
N SER A 149 5.66 0.12 2.10
CA SER A 149 5.92 -1.20 2.67
C SER A 149 4.64 -2.00 2.79
N VAL A 150 4.77 -3.33 2.82
CA VAL A 150 3.66 -4.28 2.93
C VAL A 150 3.97 -5.27 4.07
N LEU A 151 3.04 -5.47 4.99
CA LEU A 151 3.20 -6.38 6.12
C LEU A 151 1.96 -7.28 6.28
N PRO A 152 2.14 -8.61 6.39
CA PRO A 152 3.35 -9.35 6.07
C PRO A 152 3.71 -9.23 4.58
N SER A 153 5.00 -9.08 4.27
CA SER A 153 5.49 -9.03 2.88
C SER A 153 5.64 -10.42 2.25
N GLN A 154 5.62 -11.49 3.05
CA GLN A 154 5.75 -12.85 2.57
C GLN A 154 5.03 -13.84 3.50
N GLY A 155 4.74 -15.03 2.99
CA GLY A 155 4.21 -16.13 3.79
C GLY A 155 3.56 -17.20 2.92
N THR A 156 2.75 -18.05 3.57
CA THR A 156 1.99 -19.11 2.89
C THR A 156 0.50 -18.86 3.06
N LEU A 157 -0.25 -19.03 1.97
CA LEU A 157 -1.71 -19.07 1.96
C LEU A 157 -2.19 -20.49 1.70
N LEU A 158 -3.07 -21.00 2.55
CA LEU A 158 -3.77 -22.25 2.33
C LEU A 158 -4.77 -22.12 1.15
N PRO A 159 -5.28 -23.25 0.64
CA PRO A 159 -6.33 -23.24 -0.37
C PRO A 159 -7.51 -22.35 0.05
N TYR A 160 -7.90 -21.42 -0.82
CA TYR A 160 -9.01 -20.49 -0.56
C TYR A 160 -8.86 -19.60 0.69
N GLU A 161 -7.64 -19.45 1.20
CA GLU A 161 -7.37 -18.61 2.37
C GLU A 161 -7.33 -17.12 2.00
N LYS A 162 -7.91 -16.30 2.87
CA LYS A 162 -7.80 -14.83 2.87
C LYS A 162 -6.86 -14.39 3.99
N ARG A 163 -5.89 -13.54 3.67
CA ARG A 163 -4.95 -12.94 4.64
C ARG A 163 -5.02 -11.43 4.58
N LYS A 164 -5.12 -10.81 5.75
CA LYS A 164 -5.06 -9.36 5.88
C LYS A 164 -3.62 -8.88 5.76
N LEU A 165 -3.39 -7.89 4.91
CA LEU A 165 -2.13 -7.18 4.76
C LEU A 165 -2.31 -5.71 5.13
N GLU A 166 -1.27 -5.11 5.68
CA GLU A 166 -1.15 -3.68 5.94
C GLU A 166 -0.13 -3.09 4.97
N LEU A 167 -0.54 -2.07 4.22
CA LEU A 167 0.32 -1.31 3.34
C LEU A 167 0.53 0.07 3.95
N THR A 168 1.79 0.50 4.06
CA THR A 168 2.15 1.78 4.66
C THR A 168 2.87 2.65 3.65
N PHE A 169 2.35 3.87 3.43
CA PHE A 169 3.00 4.94 2.67
C PHE A 169 3.71 5.90 3.64
N ALA A 170 5.00 6.14 3.41
CA ALA A 170 5.89 6.90 4.28
C ALA A 170 6.79 7.84 3.48
N PRO A 171 6.25 8.91 2.87
CA PRO A 171 7.03 9.82 2.06
C PRO A 171 8.07 10.55 2.92
N ARG A 172 9.33 10.57 2.47
CA ARG A 172 10.42 11.28 3.15
C ARG A 172 10.96 12.41 2.29
N PHE A 173 11.29 13.53 2.91
CA PHE A 173 11.99 14.61 2.23
C PHE A 173 13.49 14.51 2.50
N VAL A 174 14.29 14.34 1.45
CA VAL A 174 15.76 14.31 1.54
C VAL A 174 16.32 15.49 0.75
N SER A 175 16.84 16.49 1.46
CA SER A 175 17.62 17.55 0.84
C SER A 175 18.89 16.96 0.22
N SER A 176 19.26 17.38 -1.00
CA SER A 176 20.48 16.91 -1.64
C SER A 176 21.73 17.46 -0.91
N ASP A 177 22.64 16.57 -0.51
CA ASP A 177 23.90 16.93 0.17
C ASP A 177 25.00 17.42 -0.80
N SER A 178 24.73 17.49 -2.11
CA SER A 178 25.74 17.81 -3.13
C SER A 178 25.47 19.15 -3.82
N GLY A 179 26.28 20.17 -3.49
CA GLY A 179 26.35 21.44 -4.22
C GLY A 179 26.78 22.62 -3.33
N TRP A 180 27.64 23.51 -3.84
CA TRP A 180 28.09 24.73 -3.15
C TRP A 180 26.97 25.76 -2.88
N SER A 181 25.76 25.51 -3.38
CA SER A 181 24.56 26.23 -3.03
C SER A 181 23.75 25.40 -2.03
N HIS A 182 23.90 25.71 -0.73
CA HIS A 182 22.95 25.35 0.32
C HIS A 182 21.60 26.06 0.09
N PHE A 183 20.98 25.88 -1.07
CA PHE A 183 19.58 26.18 -1.25
C PHE A 183 18.86 25.00 -0.61
N GLN A 184 18.37 25.19 0.62
CA GLN A 184 17.39 24.28 1.20
C GLN A 184 16.21 24.25 0.24
N ALA A 185 16.16 23.25 -0.64
CA ALA A 185 14.99 23.02 -1.47
C ALA A 185 13.80 22.88 -0.51
N THR A 186 12.78 23.70 -0.69
CA THR A 186 11.54 23.54 0.06
C THR A 186 10.82 22.32 -0.50
N PRO A 187 10.29 21.41 0.35
CA PRO A 187 9.49 20.30 -0.13
C PRO A 187 8.31 20.84 -0.96
N THR A 188 8.04 20.20 -2.09
CA THR A 188 6.93 20.50 -2.99
C THR A 188 5.99 19.30 -3.05
N ARG A 189 4.75 19.49 -3.49
CA ARG A 189 3.82 18.38 -3.73
C ARG A 189 4.46 17.32 -4.66
N ARG A 190 4.32 16.04 -4.33
CA ARG A 190 4.73 14.90 -5.17
C ARG A 190 3.64 13.85 -5.24
N ASP A 191 3.21 13.52 -6.46
CA ASP A 191 2.24 12.46 -6.72
C ASP A 191 2.98 11.19 -7.19
N TYR A 192 2.78 10.07 -6.50
CA TYR A 192 3.43 8.78 -6.76
C TYR A 192 2.48 7.82 -7.46
N THR A 193 3.00 7.11 -8.47
CA THR A 193 2.35 5.96 -9.09
C THR A 193 3.30 4.77 -9.01
N LEU A 194 3.05 3.88 -8.07
CA LEU A 194 3.88 2.71 -7.77
C LEU A 194 3.17 1.44 -8.26
N TYR A 195 3.91 0.35 -8.44
CA TYR A 195 3.32 -0.95 -8.76
C TYR A 195 3.82 -1.98 -7.75
N LEU A 196 2.90 -2.58 -7.02
CA LEU A 196 3.18 -3.69 -6.11
C LEU A 196 2.92 -5.01 -6.85
N ARG A 197 3.86 -5.94 -6.76
CA ARG A 197 3.74 -7.28 -7.32
C ARG A 197 3.64 -8.31 -6.20
N PHE A 198 2.61 -9.14 -6.26
CA PHE A 198 2.40 -10.30 -5.42
C PHE A 198 2.79 -11.52 -6.25
N LEU A 199 3.96 -12.08 -5.97
CA LEU A 199 4.47 -13.25 -6.65
C LEU A 199 3.98 -14.50 -5.95
N ALA A 200 3.43 -15.45 -6.72
CA ALA A 200 3.19 -16.81 -6.25
C ALA A 200 4.49 -17.60 -6.41
N VAL A 201 5.08 -18.06 -5.30
CA VAL A 201 6.35 -18.79 -5.29
C VAL A 201 6.06 -20.29 -5.34
N ASP A 202 6.59 -20.94 -6.37
CA ASP A 202 6.49 -22.39 -6.56
C ASP A 202 7.78 -23.06 -6.09
N THR A 203 7.69 -23.91 -5.08
CA THR A 203 8.83 -24.71 -4.58
C THR A 203 9.20 -25.88 -5.50
N ASN A 204 8.42 -26.19 -6.54
CA ASN A 204 8.50 -27.49 -7.22
C ASN A 204 8.67 -27.47 -8.76
N ARG A 205 9.03 -26.36 -9.43
CA ARG A 205 9.28 -26.39 -10.88
C ARG A 205 10.33 -25.41 -11.42
N GLU A 206 11.23 -25.96 -12.23
CA GLU A 206 12.13 -25.29 -13.19
C GLU A 206 11.38 -24.61 -14.35
N SER A 207 10.23 -23.97 -14.11
CA SER A 207 9.35 -23.45 -15.17
C SER A 207 9.26 -21.92 -15.12
N THR A 208 9.91 -21.30 -16.10
CA THR A 208 10.04 -19.85 -16.36
C THR A 208 8.76 -19.18 -16.87
N ALA A 209 7.58 -19.53 -16.35
CA ALA A 209 6.33 -18.88 -16.73
C ALA A 209 5.50 -18.52 -15.48
N SER A 210 5.63 -17.26 -15.08
CA SER A 210 4.95 -16.53 -14.01
C SER A 210 3.44 -16.40 -14.26
N GLY A 211 2.71 -17.52 -14.20
CA GLY A 211 1.26 -17.56 -14.47
C GLY A 211 0.35 -17.18 -13.29
N GLY A 212 0.91 -16.76 -12.15
CA GLY A 212 0.17 -16.43 -10.94
C GLY A 212 0.58 -15.14 -10.24
N ASP A 213 1.43 -14.33 -10.89
CA ASP A 213 1.83 -13.02 -10.38
C ASP A 213 0.67 -12.02 -10.53
N LEU A 214 0.41 -11.27 -9.47
CA LEU A 214 -0.57 -10.18 -9.48
C LEU A 214 0.16 -8.84 -9.34
N GLU A 215 -0.15 -7.89 -10.22
CA GLU A 215 0.30 -6.50 -10.12
C GLU A 215 -0.85 -5.58 -9.69
N VAL A 216 -0.57 -4.67 -8.76
CA VAL A 216 -1.53 -3.67 -8.26
C VAL A 216 -0.88 -2.30 -8.33
N ALA A 217 -1.52 -1.37 -9.04
CA ALA A 217 -1.09 0.02 -9.09
C ALA A 217 -1.43 0.72 -7.75
N VAL A 218 -0.51 1.53 -7.23
CA VAL A 218 -0.67 2.30 -6.01
C VAL A 218 -0.46 3.78 -6.31
N CYS A 219 -1.49 4.58 -6.05
CA CYS A 219 -1.43 6.04 -6.15
C CYS A 219 -1.31 6.65 -4.76
N ALA A 220 -0.40 7.59 -4.56
CA ALA A 220 -0.23 8.29 -3.28
C ALA A 220 0.26 9.72 -3.52
N THR A 221 -0.03 10.64 -2.61
CA THR A 221 0.41 12.04 -2.71
C THR A 221 1.13 12.46 -1.46
N ALA A 222 2.33 13.03 -1.60
CA ALA A 222 3.07 13.70 -0.54
C ALA A 222 2.93 15.21 -0.66
N LEU A 223 2.65 15.88 0.46
CA LEU A 223 2.46 17.32 0.54
C LEU A 223 3.46 17.96 1.53
N PRO A 224 3.96 19.16 1.24
CA PRO A 224 4.66 19.95 2.24
C PRO A 224 3.69 20.51 3.28
N VAL A 225 4.20 20.78 4.47
CA VAL A 225 3.53 21.63 5.44
C VAL A 225 3.66 23.07 4.96
N ASP A 226 2.54 23.67 4.53
CA ASP A 226 2.49 25.05 4.05
C ASP A 226 1.64 25.92 4.98
N VAL A 227 2.32 26.81 5.71
CA VAL A 227 1.74 27.65 6.76
C VAL A 227 2.17 29.09 6.56
N GLN A 228 1.20 30.00 6.58
CA GLN A 228 1.47 31.45 6.56
C GLN A 228 1.03 32.08 7.88
N LEU A 229 1.89 32.94 8.44
CA LEU A 229 1.59 33.72 9.64
C LEU A 229 1.26 35.17 9.29
N GLU A 230 0.25 35.73 9.96
CA GLU A 230 -0.16 37.14 9.81
C GLU A 230 -0.49 37.76 11.19
N PRO A 231 0.18 38.85 11.61
CA PRO A 231 1.29 39.49 10.93
C PRO A 231 2.53 38.58 10.89
N SER A 232 3.40 38.80 9.90
CA SER A 232 4.64 38.05 9.75
C SER A 232 5.58 38.35 10.92
N PRO A 233 6.26 37.34 11.50
CA PRO A 233 7.27 37.57 12.54
C PRO A 233 8.40 38.51 12.10
N PRO A 234 9.08 39.20 13.03
CA PRO A 234 8.89 39.15 14.48
C PRO A 234 7.70 40.00 14.97
N LEU A 235 7.06 39.55 16.04
CA LEU A 235 5.98 40.29 16.72
C LEU A 235 6.56 41.22 17.77
N GLN A 236 6.16 42.49 17.74
CA GLN A 236 6.71 43.51 18.64
C GLN A 236 5.68 43.97 19.66
N PHE A 237 5.89 43.63 20.94
CA PHE A 237 4.99 44.00 22.05
C PHE A 237 5.21 45.41 22.61
N GLY A 238 6.26 46.11 22.17
CA GLY A 238 6.60 47.45 22.65
C GLY A 238 7.09 47.48 24.10
N ALA A 239 7.21 48.68 24.65
CA ALA A 239 7.61 48.89 26.05
C ALA A 239 6.39 48.70 26.98
N THR A 240 6.52 47.85 27.99
CA THR A 240 5.43 47.49 28.89
C THR A 240 5.91 47.48 30.35
N PRO A 241 5.09 47.88 31.33
CA PRO A 241 5.45 47.76 32.73
C PRO A 241 5.59 46.29 33.16
N THR A 242 6.46 46.01 34.13
CA THR A 242 6.60 44.67 34.71
C THR A 242 5.27 44.20 35.29
N MET A 243 4.97 42.90 35.12
CA MET A 243 3.71 42.24 35.49
C MET A 243 2.46 42.70 34.73
N SER A 244 2.58 43.60 33.75
CA SER A 244 1.45 44.01 32.90
C SER A 244 1.35 43.12 31.65
N PRO A 245 0.25 42.36 31.46
CA PRO A 245 0.07 41.53 30.28
C PRO A 245 -0.29 42.38 29.05
N ILE A 246 0.39 42.14 27.92
CA ILE A 246 0.00 42.66 26.62
C ILE A 246 -0.27 41.50 25.67
N THR A 247 -1.43 41.51 25.02
CA THR A 247 -1.83 40.45 24.08
C THR A 247 -1.80 40.96 22.64
N GLN A 248 -1.28 40.13 21.75
CA GLN A 248 -1.40 40.29 20.29
C GLN A 248 -2.00 39.06 19.67
N HIS A 249 -2.63 39.24 18.51
CA HIS A 249 -3.22 38.15 17.75
C HIS A 249 -2.38 37.84 16.52
N VAL A 250 -2.16 36.54 16.28
CA VAL A 250 -1.48 36.02 15.11
C VAL A 250 -2.40 35.02 14.44
N LYS A 251 -2.74 35.29 13.19
CA LYS A 251 -3.44 34.35 12.33
C LYS A 251 -2.44 33.34 11.78
N VAL A 252 -2.77 32.07 11.93
CA VAL A 252 -2.09 30.93 11.33
C VAL A 252 -2.98 30.43 10.20
N HIS A 253 -2.50 30.56 8.97
CA HIS A 253 -3.21 30.15 7.77
C HIS A 253 -2.69 28.79 7.31
N ASN A 254 -3.57 27.79 7.27
CA ASN A 254 -3.29 26.53 6.59
C ASN A 254 -3.44 26.76 5.08
N LYS A 255 -2.36 26.61 4.32
CA LYS A 255 -2.38 26.77 2.86
C LYS A 255 -2.60 25.46 2.12
N SER A 256 -2.58 24.33 2.81
CA SER A 256 -2.98 23.06 2.22
C SER A 256 -4.48 23.08 1.92
N ASP A 257 -4.83 22.67 0.70
CA ASP A 257 -6.20 22.51 0.21
C ASP A 257 -6.85 21.19 0.65
N THR A 258 -6.04 20.24 1.10
CA THR A 258 -6.42 18.84 1.29
C THR A 258 -6.15 18.32 2.70
N LEU A 259 -5.05 18.74 3.33
CA LEU A 259 -4.65 18.25 4.66
C LEU A 259 -4.94 19.27 5.77
N PRO A 260 -5.51 18.83 6.91
CA PRO A 260 -5.61 19.66 8.10
C PRO A 260 -4.25 19.82 8.78
N LEU A 261 -4.07 20.91 9.52
CA LEU A 261 -2.93 21.11 10.41
C LEU A 261 -3.35 20.89 11.85
N TYR A 262 -2.66 19.99 12.53
CA TYR A 262 -2.68 19.91 13.99
C TYR A 262 -1.42 20.58 14.50
N PHE A 263 -1.53 21.38 15.56
CA PHE A 263 -0.35 22.02 16.14
C PHE A 263 -0.37 21.99 17.66
N THR A 264 0.83 22.07 18.24
CA THR A 264 1.04 22.37 19.65
C THR A 264 2.13 23.42 19.82
N THR A 265 2.02 24.21 20.88
CA THR A 265 2.94 25.30 21.19
C THR A 265 3.63 25.02 22.52
N HIS A 266 4.91 25.33 22.57
CA HIS A 266 5.71 25.14 23.76
C HIS A 266 5.60 26.31 24.71
N ARG A 267 5.73 26.04 26.02
CA ARG A 267 5.77 27.09 27.02
C ARG A 267 7.08 27.87 26.90
N VAL A 268 6.98 29.19 26.83
CA VAL A 268 8.13 30.09 26.76
C VAL A 268 8.08 31.06 27.94
N PRO A 269 9.19 31.33 28.65
CA PRO A 269 9.20 32.29 29.74
C PRO A 269 8.67 33.65 29.30
N HIS A 270 7.80 34.27 30.12
CA HIS A 270 7.13 35.55 29.85
C HIS A 270 6.12 35.57 28.70
N TYR A 271 5.95 34.49 27.94
CA TYR A 271 4.99 34.43 26.85
C TYR A 271 4.01 33.26 27.05
N THR A 272 2.74 33.50 26.75
CA THR A 272 1.72 32.45 26.72
C THR A 272 0.97 32.50 25.40
N CYS A 273 0.72 31.32 24.81
CA CYS A 273 -0.04 31.17 23.57
C CYS A 273 -1.38 30.48 23.86
N HIS A 274 -2.48 31.07 23.38
CA HIS A 274 -3.81 30.50 23.48
C HIS A 274 -4.52 30.45 22.11
N PRO A 275 -5.08 29.31 21.70
CA PRO A 275 -4.97 28.02 22.38
C PRO A 275 -3.53 27.44 22.30
N PRO A 276 -3.10 26.62 23.28
CA PRO A 276 -1.76 26.04 23.27
C PRO A 276 -1.61 24.91 22.24
N SER A 277 -2.73 24.32 21.81
CA SER A 277 -2.80 23.32 20.74
C SER A 277 -4.10 23.49 19.98
N GLY A 278 -4.17 23.02 18.74
CA GLY A 278 -5.38 23.17 17.94
C GLY A 278 -5.35 22.41 16.63
N HIS A 279 -6.48 22.51 15.93
CA HIS A 279 -6.72 21.94 14.62
C HIS A 279 -7.18 23.04 13.67
N ILE A 280 -6.57 23.10 12.49
CA ILE A 280 -6.87 24.07 11.43
C ILE A 280 -7.26 23.26 10.19
N PRO A 281 -8.53 23.28 9.76
CA PRO A 281 -8.96 22.58 8.56
C PRO A 281 -8.18 23.05 7.31
N PRO A 282 -8.25 22.28 6.20
CA PRO A 282 -7.67 22.70 4.93
C PRO A 282 -8.17 24.08 4.50
N SER A 283 -7.28 24.94 4.00
CA SER A 283 -7.58 26.30 3.55
C SER A 283 -8.21 27.23 4.60
N HIS A 284 -8.13 26.89 5.89
CA HIS A 284 -8.69 27.69 6.98
C HIS A 284 -7.62 28.43 7.78
N THR A 285 -8.09 29.37 8.59
CA THR A 285 -7.26 30.23 9.43
C THR A 285 -7.69 30.09 10.89
N LEU A 286 -6.71 30.03 11.80
CA LEU A 286 -6.94 30.12 13.24
C LEU A 286 -6.21 31.34 13.82
N SER A 287 -6.84 32.05 14.74
CA SER A 287 -6.21 33.16 15.47
C SER A 287 -5.65 32.68 16.81
N LEU A 288 -4.33 32.80 16.97
CA LEU A 288 -3.62 32.59 18.23
C LEU A 288 -3.51 33.91 19.00
N SER A 289 -3.78 33.86 20.29
CA SER A 289 -3.56 34.97 21.23
C SER A 289 -2.23 34.76 21.94
N LEU A 290 -1.26 35.63 21.65
CA LEU A 290 0.05 35.64 22.29
C LEU A 290 0.09 36.75 23.33
N THR A 291 0.24 36.36 24.60
CA THR A 291 0.31 37.31 25.71
C THR A 291 1.72 37.36 26.27
N PHE A 292 2.30 38.56 26.30
CA PHE A 292 3.57 38.87 26.92
C PHE A 292 3.34 39.43 28.33
N THR A 293 3.88 38.75 29.35
CA THR A 293 3.84 39.16 30.76
C THR A 293 5.27 39.19 31.32
N PRO A 294 5.99 40.31 31.20
CA PRO A 294 7.36 40.44 31.69
C PRO A 294 7.41 40.35 33.20
N LYS A 295 8.29 39.52 33.75
CA LYS A 295 8.52 39.43 35.20
C LYS A 295 9.84 40.08 35.64
N GLN A 296 10.62 40.54 34.68
CA GLN A 296 11.95 41.10 34.86
C GLN A 296 12.11 42.31 33.94
N LEU A 297 13.00 43.23 34.32
CA LEU A 297 13.34 44.41 33.52
C LEU A 297 14.32 44.06 32.41
N GLY A 298 14.24 44.81 31.29
CA GLY A 298 15.15 44.68 30.15
C GLY A 298 14.49 44.08 28.90
N PRO A 299 15.25 43.96 27.80
CA PRO A 299 14.75 43.36 26.57
C PRO A 299 14.56 41.85 26.74
N LEU A 300 13.32 41.38 26.60
CA LEU A 300 12.97 39.97 26.63
C LEU A 300 12.61 39.55 25.21
N ASN A 301 13.47 38.74 24.58
CA ASN A 301 13.25 38.18 23.24
C ASN A 301 13.15 36.66 23.37
N ALA A 302 12.19 36.05 22.67
CA ALA A 302 12.06 34.60 22.66
C ALA A 302 11.58 34.07 21.31
N ARG A 303 11.80 32.78 21.09
CA ARG A 303 11.26 32.02 19.95
C ARG A 303 10.18 31.09 20.47
N LEU A 304 8.98 31.19 19.90
CA LEU A 304 7.91 30.24 20.15
C LEU A 304 8.04 29.09 19.15
N LEU A 305 8.31 27.89 19.65
CA LEU A 305 8.27 26.69 18.83
C LEU A 305 6.80 26.24 18.69
N ILE A 306 6.37 26.03 17.45
CA ILE A 306 5.08 25.47 17.09
C ILE A 306 5.35 24.16 16.35
N ASP A 307 5.01 23.05 16.97
CA ASP A 307 5.12 21.74 16.33
C ASP A 307 3.88 21.48 15.50
N ILE A 308 4.08 20.93 14.30
CA ILE A 308 3.00 20.47 13.43
C ILE A 308 2.91 18.96 13.56
N LEU A 309 1.69 18.47 13.80
CA LEU A 309 1.38 17.08 14.10
C LEU A 309 0.51 16.47 12.98
N THR A 310 0.62 15.15 12.82
CA THR A 310 -0.09 14.36 11.79
C THR A 310 -1.51 13.97 12.16
N SER A 311 -1.80 13.98 13.45
CA SER A 311 -3.08 13.59 14.03
C SER A 311 -3.25 14.30 15.36
N ASP A 312 -4.47 14.29 15.89
CA ASP A 312 -4.74 14.86 17.20
C ASP A 312 -4.02 14.04 18.28
N SER A 313 -3.02 14.63 18.93
CA SER A 313 -2.24 14.03 20.02
C SER A 313 -3.03 13.86 21.31
N ARG A 314 -4.33 14.19 21.32
CA ARG A 314 -5.26 13.95 22.44
C ARG A 314 -5.96 12.59 22.41
N SER A 315 -5.50 11.67 21.55
CA SER A 315 -6.05 10.32 21.45
C SER A 315 -5.21 9.23 22.17
N GLU A 316 -4.24 9.64 23.01
CA GLU A 316 -3.56 8.77 23.99
C GLU A 316 -3.82 9.22 25.43
#